data_AF-A0A357NFB1-F1
#
_entry.id   AF-A0A357NFB1-F1
#
_cell.length_a   1.000
_cell.length_b   1.000
_cell.length_c   1.000
_cell.angle_alpha   90.00
_cell.angle_beta   90.00
_cell.angle_gamma   90.00
#
_symmetry.space_group_name_H-M   'P 1'
#
loop_
_entity.id
_entity.type
_entity.pdbx_description
1 polymer ?
#
loop_
_entity_poly.entity_id
_entity_poly.type
_entity_poly.pdbx_seq_one_letter_code
_entity_poly.pdbx_strand_id
1 'polypeptide(L)'
;PPPFQITVYLAEAATPAWFQNTVVYQIFVDRFCNGQAGGGIFPGGKGGLMHACWEDPPVYVRERETGRILAYDFFGGNLAGVIAKLPY
;
A
#
# COMPACT_ATOMS: atom_id res chain seq x y z
N PRO A 1 -6.30 44.83 -0.80
CA PRO A 1 -6.64 43.65 0.02
C PRO A 1 -5.53 43.39 1.04
N PRO A 2 -5.84 43.06 2.31
CA PRO A 2 -4.79 42.67 3.23
C PRO A 2 -4.19 41.34 2.75
N PRO A 3 -2.86 41.21 2.76
CA PRO A 3 -2.21 39.93 2.53
C PRO A 3 -2.66 38.97 3.64
N PHE A 4 -3.02 37.73 3.26
CA PHE A 4 -3.47 36.59 4.08
C PHE A 4 -3.31 36.68 5.63
N GLN A 5 -4.32 36.20 6.36
CA GLN A 5 -4.27 36.02 7.82
C GLN A 5 -4.03 34.54 8.16
N ILE A 6 -3.04 34.27 9.02
CA ILE A 6 -2.82 32.93 9.58
C ILE A 6 -3.86 32.69 10.69
N THR A 7 -4.77 31.72 10.49
CA THR A 7 -5.87 31.41 11.42
C THR A 7 -5.52 30.33 12.44
N VAL A 8 -4.45 29.56 12.21
CA VAL A 8 -4.00 28.49 13.12
C VAL A 8 -2.48 28.53 13.22
N TYR A 9 -1.99 28.83 14.41
CA TYR A 9 -0.57 28.81 14.76
C TYR A 9 -0.43 28.35 16.21
N LEU A 10 0.45 27.39 16.45
CA LEU A 10 0.84 26.93 17.78
C LEU A 10 2.35 27.13 17.89
N ALA A 11 2.78 28.04 18.77
CA ALA A 11 4.19 28.44 18.88
C ALA A 11 5.09 27.29 19.34
N GLU A 12 4.52 26.36 20.10
CA GLU A 12 5.17 25.18 20.67
C GLU A 12 5.08 23.96 19.75
N ALA A 13 4.51 24.10 18.54
CA ALA A 13 4.44 23.00 17.59
C ALA A 13 5.85 22.59 17.15
N ALA A 14 6.24 21.38 17.54
CA ALA A 14 7.49 20.75 17.14
C ALA A 14 7.20 19.38 16.51
N THR A 15 7.93 19.05 15.45
CA THR A 15 7.90 17.71 14.87
C THR A 15 8.78 16.76 15.71
N PRO A 16 8.46 15.46 15.82
CA PRO A 16 9.27 14.52 16.59
C PRO A 16 10.73 14.50 16.12
N ALA A 17 11.67 14.72 17.03
CA ALA A 17 13.10 14.88 16.70
C ALA A 17 13.70 13.65 15.97
N TRP A 18 13.23 12.44 16.28
CA TRP A 18 13.66 11.22 15.60
C TRP A 18 13.26 11.23 14.12
N PHE A 19 12.05 11.72 13.81
CA PHE A 19 11.51 11.72 12.44
C PHE A 19 12.24 12.73 11.55
N GLN A 20 12.72 13.85 12.13
CA GLN A 20 13.48 14.88 11.40
C GLN A 20 14.77 14.34 10.77
N ASN A 21 15.35 13.28 11.35
CA ASN A 21 16.62 12.68 10.90
C ASN A 21 16.44 11.22 10.42
N THR A 22 15.24 10.83 10.00
CA THR A 22 14.92 9.47 9.57
C THR A 22 14.68 9.41 8.05
N VAL A 23 15.07 8.30 7.43
CA VAL A 23 14.64 7.95 6.07
C VAL A 23 13.39 7.09 6.15
N VAL A 24 12.33 7.47 5.44
CA VAL A 24 11.07 6.74 5.41
C VAL A 24 10.98 5.90 4.14
N TYR A 25 10.62 4.63 4.28
CA TYR A 25 10.31 3.75 3.16
C TYR A 25 8.84 3.33 3.25
N GLN A 26 8.03 3.78 2.29
CA GLN A 26 6.61 3.44 2.21
C GLN A 26 6.43 2.14 1.43
N ILE A 27 5.73 1.17 2.03
CA ILE A 27 5.50 -0.15 1.44
C ILE A 27 4.02 -0.32 1.06
N PHE A 28 3.76 -0.62 -0.20
CA PHE A 28 2.48 -1.20 -0.62
C PHE A 28 2.56 -2.73 -0.55
N VAL A 29 2.05 -3.29 0.55
CA VAL A 29 2.36 -4.66 1.00
C VAL A 29 2.11 -5.73 -0.05
N ASP A 30 0.95 -5.69 -0.73
CA ASP A 30 0.56 -6.69 -1.74
C ASP A 30 1.57 -6.79 -2.90
N ARG A 31 2.28 -5.69 -3.20
CA ARG A 31 3.23 -5.59 -4.32
C ARG A 31 4.69 -5.57 -3.91
N PHE A 32 4.95 -5.77 -2.62
CA PHE A 32 6.31 -5.67 -2.10
C PHE A 32 7.02 -7.03 -2.10
N CYS A 33 6.49 -8.00 -1.37
CA CYS A 33 7.10 -9.33 -1.27
C CYS A 33 6.11 -10.35 -0.70
N ASN A 34 6.07 -11.55 -1.27
CA ASN A 34 5.37 -12.70 -0.69
C ASN A 34 6.34 -13.50 0.20
N GLY A 35 6.06 -13.55 1.51
CA GLY A 35 6.88 -14.29 2.48
C GLY A 35 6.49 -15.76 2.70
N GLN A 36 5.54 -16.31 1.93
CA GLN A 36 5.15 -17.71 2.09
C GLN A 36 6.10 -18.67 1.38
N ALA A 37 6.52 -19.71 2.10
CA ALA A 37 7.28 -20.81 1.52
C ALA A 37 6.47 -21.48 0.40
N GLY A 38 7.06 -21.58 -0.80
CA GLY A 38 6.40 -22.15 -1.97
C GLY A 38 5.46 -21.20 -2.74
N GLY A 39 5.45 -19.90 -2.41
CA GLY A 39 4.66 -18.91 -3.15
C GLY A 39 3.16 -19.03 -2.95
N GLY A 40 2.72 -19.68 -1.86
CA GLY A 40 1.31 -19.80 -1.50
C GLY A 40 0.64 -18.42 -1.46
N ILE A 41 -0.43 -18.27 -2.21
CA ILE A 41 -1.27 -17.07 -2.22
C ILE A 41 -2.54 -17.42 -1.46
N PHE A 42 -2.83 -16.71 -0.37
CA PHE A 42 -4.12 -16.85 0.29
C PHE A 42 -5.21 -16.39 -0.68
N PRO A 43 -6.19 -17.23 -1.05
CA PRO A 43 -7.25 -16.79 -1.94
C PRO A 43 -7.98 -15.64 -1.26
N GLY A 44 -7.96 -14.48 -1.92
CA GLY A 44 -8.79 -13.36 -1.53
C GLY A 44 -10.22 -13.86 -1.40
N GLY A 45 -10.95 -13.38 -0.40
CA GLY A 45 -12.38 -13.73 -0.26
C GLY A 45 -13.16 -13.48 -1.55
N LYS A 46 -14.45 -13.83 -1.57
CA LYS A 46 -15.30 -13.63 -2.77
C LYS A 46 -15.07 -12.24 -3.41
N GLY A 47 -14.68 -12.24 -4.68
CA GLY A 47 -14.34 -11.02 -5.42
C GLY A 47 -12.86 -10.64 -5.42
N GLY A 48 -11.93 -11.49 -4.99
CA GLY A 48 -10.49 -11.30 -5.23
C GLY A 48 -10.04 -11.90 -6.57
N LEU A 49 -9.35 -11.11 -7.38
CA LEU A 49 -8.57 -11.56 -8.54
C LEU A 49 -7.11 -11.73 -8.08
N MET A 50 -6.62 -12.98 -8.13
CA MET A 50 -5.24 -13.31 -7.80
C MET A 50 -4.41 -13.49 -9.06
N HIS A 51 -3.28 -12.80 -9.13
CA HIS A 51 -2.28 -12.99 -10.18
C HIS A 51 -1.40 -14.19 -9.89
N ALA A 52 -1.15 -15.01 -10.90
CA ALA A 52 -0.29 -16.18 -10.80
C ALA A 52 1.19 -15.84 -11.03
N CYS A 53 1.46 -14.77 -11.78
CA CYS A 53 2.80 -14.30 -12.10
C CYS A 53 3.03 -12.93 -11.46
N TRP A 54 4.22 -12.70 -10.90
CA TRP A 54 4.53 -11.44 -10.21
C TRP A 54 4.72 -10.27 -11.19
N GLU A 55 5.12 -10.60 -12.42
CA GLU A 55 5.35 -9.68 -13.53
C GLU A 55 4.05 -9.29 -14.26
N ASP A 56 2.90 -9.85 -13.88
CA ASP A 56 1.63 -9.49 -14.48
C ASP A 56 1.30 -8.01 -14.23
N PRO A 57 0.68 -7.30 -15.19
CA PRO A 57 0.22 -5.95 -14.97
C PRO A 57 -0.99 -5.94 -14.01
N PRO A 58 -1.15 -4.91 -13.14
CA PRO A 58 -2.36 -4.76 -12.34
C PRO A 58 -3.59 -4.61 -13.23
N VAL A 59 -4.68 -5.28 -12.86
CA VAL A 59 -5.93 -5.25 -13.63
C VAL A 59 -7.03 -4.62 -12.81
N TYR A 60 -7.87 -3.83 -13.47
CA TYR A 60 -9.02 -3.24 -12.82
C TYR A 60 -10.34 -3.72 -13.40
N VAL A 61 -10.93 -4.71 -12.74
CA VAL A 61 -12.14 -5.40 -13.23
C VAL A 61 -13.39 -4.64 -12.76
N ARG A 62 -14.00 -3.90 -13.69
CA ARG A 62 -15.26 -3.18 -13.47
C ARG A 62 -16.35 -3.65 -14.43
N GLU A 63 -17.57 -3.63 -13.94
CA GLU A 63 -18.78 -3.76 -14.75
C GLU A 63 -18.95 -2.51 -15.61
N ARG A 64 -19.17 -2.69 -16.92
CA ARG A 64 -19.16 -1.58 -17.90
C ARG A 64 -20.29 -0.57 -17.68
N GLU A 65 -21.47 -1.02 -17.28
CA GLU A 65 -22.67 -0.18 -17.20
C GLU A 65 -22.79 0.55 -15.86
N THR A 66 -22.53 -0.14 -14.75
CA THR A 66 -22.71 0.41 -13.40
C THR A 66 -21.41 0.98 -12.82
N GLY A 67 -20.25 0.65 -13.40
CA GLY A 67 -18.93 0.96 -12.85
C GLY A 67 -18.56 0.15 -11.60
N ARG A 68 -19.39 -0.81 -11.19
CA ARG A 68 -19.17 -1.63 -9.99
C ARG A 68 -17.90 -2.45 -10.12
N ILE A 69 -17.11 -2.51 -9.05
CA ILE A 69 -15.92 -3.37 -8.97
C ILE A 69 -16.39 -4.83 -8.90
N LEU A 70 -15.99 -5.62 -9.90
CA LEU A 70 -16.30 -7.05 -9.98
C LEU A 70 -15.25 -7.88 -9.28
N ALA A 71 -13.98 -7.46 -9.34
CA ALA A 71 -12.89 -8.09 -8.62
C ALA A 71 -11.83 -7.09 -8.17
N TYR A 72 -11.25 -7.36 -7.01
CA TYR A 72 -10.13 -6.63 -6.42
C TYR A 72 -8.82 -7.33 -6.75
N ASP A 73 -7.81 -6.56 -7.15
CA ASP A 73 -6.56 -7.03 -7.73
C ASP A 73 -5.51 -7.35 -6.65
N PHE A 74 -4.95 -8.56 -6.67
CA PHE A 74 -4.01 -9.04 -5.65
C PHE A 74 -2.87 -9.88 -6.23
N PHE A 75 -1.66 -9.71 -5.68
CA PHE A 75 -0.44 -10.40 -6.08
C PHE A 75 0.11 -11.31 -4.97
N GLY A 76 -0.37 -11.14 -3.74
CA GLY A 76 -0.07 -12.05 -2.63
C GLY A 76 1.09 -11.59 -1.74
N GLY A 77 1.57 -10.35 -1.92
CA GLY A 77 2.49 -9.75 -0.98
C GLY A 77 1.86 -9.63 0.41
N ASN A 78 2.67 -9.82 1.46
CA ASN A 78 2.18 -9.97 2.83
C ASN A 78 3.20 -9.51 3.87
N LEU A 79 2.76 -9.40 5.13
CA LEU A 79 3.60 -8.91 6.22
C LEU A 79 4.80 -9.84 6.51
N ALA A 80 4.67 -11.15 6.27
CA ALA A 80 5.80 -12.06 6.38
C ALA A 80 6.89 -11.71 5.36
N GLY A 81 6.51 -11.32 4.14
CA GLY A 81 7.45 -10.84 3.13
C GLY A 81 8.10 -9.50 3.51
N VAL A 82 7.34 -8.59 4.14
CA VAL A 82 7.91 -7.34 4.68
C VAL A 82 8.97 -7.62 5.73
N ILE A 83 8.66 -8.50 6.70
CA ILE A 83 9.60 -8.87 7.77
C ILE A 83 10.87 -9.52 7.19
N ALA A 84 10.72 -10.40 6.20
CA ALA A 84 11.84 -11.07 5.55
C ALA A 84 12.79 -10.11 4.80
N LYS A 85 12.32 -8.90 4.48
CA LYS A 85 13.08 -7.87 3.75
C LYS A 85 13.55 -6.71 4.61
N LEU A 86 13.42 -6.77 5.94
CA LEU A 86 14.00 -5.73 6.81
C LEU A 86 15.52 -5.55 6.65
N PRO A 87 16.33 -6.59 6.35
CA PRO A 87 17.77 -6.42 6.11
C PRO A 87 18.15 -5.90 4.71
N TYR A 88 17.19 -5.79 3.78
CA TYR A 88 17.40 -5.37 2.40
C TYR A 88 17.83 -3.89 2.32
#